data_AF-A0A067JN08-F1
#
_entry.id   AF-A0A067JN08-F1
#
_cell.length_a   1.000
_cell.length_b   1.000
_cell.length_c   1.000
_cell.angle_alpha   90.00
_cell.angle_beta   90.00
_cell.angle_gamma   90.00
#
_symmetry.space_group_name_H-M   'P 1'
#
loop_
_entity.id
_entity.type
_entity.pdbx_description
1 polymer ?
#
loop_
_entity_poly.entity_id
_entity_poly.type
_entity_poly.pdbx_seq_one_letter_code
_entity_poly.pdbx_strand_id
1 'polypeptide(L)'
;MFHVNQSQLGEDSPPKPLLIVEDGTHPVILFLHGTCLQNSYYAQLFEHIASHGYMLVAPQVFLFHFQSYMCMNLFGHSRGGKTAFALALGKAKTSLQEVNISALLGVDPVAGLGKECSEPIILRDGTFDLSIPVTIIGTGLGDHPKYPHVPFWPACAPDSLNHKEFFSKSKPPKGHFVFTEYGLLGMLNDDLTSEFVVQFFNDLCTANGSGSKAPMRSGVGGITVALLE
;
A
#
# COMPACT_ATOMS: atom_id res chain seq x y z
N MET A 1 2.62 -16.43 -12.15
CA MET A 1 1.57 -15.41 -12.03
C MET A 1 0.42 -15.79 -12.97
N PHE A 2 -0.80 -16.01 -12.48
CA PHE A 2 -1.95 -16.21 -13.36
C PHE A 2 -2.41 -14.84 -13.91
N HIS A 3 -2.10 -14.56 -15.17
CA HIS A 3 -2.63 -13.37 -15.86
C HIS A 3 -4.01 -13.69 -16.42
N VAL A 4 -5.04 -13.00 -15.93
CA VAL A 4 -6.38 -13.09 -16.52
C VAL A 4 -6.41 -12.26 -17.80
N ASN A 5 -6.63 -12.92 -18.95
CA ASN A 5 -6.77 -12.24 -20.23
C ASN A 5 -8.03 -11.34 -20.25
N GLN A 6 -7.84 -10.05 -20.52
CA GLN A 6 -8.89 -9.02 -20.51
C GLN A 6 -9.79 -9.08 -21.75
N SER A 7 -9.37 -9.71 -22.84
CA SER A 7 -10.12 -9.74 -24.12
C SER A 7 -11.34 -10.68 -24.14
N GLN A 8 -11.80 -11.15 -22.98
CA GLN A 8 -12.83 -12.18 -22.80
C GLN A 8 -14.00 -11.70 -21.90
N LEU A 9 -14.20 -10.39 -21.73
CA LEU A 9 -15.21 -9.83 -20.81
C LEU A 9 -16.19 -8.88 -21.51
N GLY A 10 -17.48 -9.07 -21.25
CA GLY A 10 -18.56 -8.17 -21.65
C GLY A 10 -18.84 -7.07 -20.61
N GLU A 11 -19.39 -5.94 -21.08
CA GLU A 11 -19.50 -4.65 -20.37
C GLU A 11 -20.36 -4.65 -19.08
N ASP A 12 -21.21 -5.64 -18.83
CA ASP A 12 -22.21 -5.62 -17.74
C ASP A 12 -21.97 -6.64 -16.60
N SER A 13 -20.74 -7.08 -16.36
CA SER A 13 -20.43 -8.00 -15.26
C SER A 13 -19.78 -7.32 -14.05
N PRO A 14 -20.15 -7.65 -12.79
CA PRO A 14 -19.41 -7.21 -11.59
C PRO A 14 -17.95 -7.68 -11.71
N PRO A 15 -16.97 -7.00 -11.05
CA PRO A 15 -15.56 -7.36 -11.20
C PRO A 15 -15.42 -8.80 -10.75
N LYS A 16 -14.90 -9.61 -11.68
CA LYS A 16 -14.92 -11.06 -11.66
C LYS A 16 -14.78 -11.64 -10.24
N PRO A 17 -15.61 -12.62 -9.84
CA PRO A 17 -15.33 -13.37 -8.63
C PRO A 17 -13.91 -13.96 -8.73
N LEU A 18 -13.05 -13.59 -7.78
CA LEU A 18 -11.71 -14.13 -7.65
C LEU A 18 -11.80 -15.41 -6.82
N LEU A 19 -11.92 -16.55 -7.49
CA LEU A 19 -11.83 -17.86 -6.85
C LEU A 19 -10.36 -18.31 -6.90
N ILE A 20 -9.74 -18.45 -5.72
CA ILE A 20 -8.41 -19.04 -5.59
C ILE A 20 -8.60 -20.43 -4.97
N VAL A 21 -8.29 -21.48 -5.74
CA VAL A 21 -8.28 -22.86 -5.26
C VAL A 21 -6.85 -23.36 -5.37
N GLU A 22 -6.25 -23.67 -4.23
CA GLU A 22 -4.91 -24.24 -4.14
C GLU A 22 -4.93 -25.34 -3.07
N ASP A 23 -4.12 -26.38 -3.26
CA ASP A 23 -3.95 -27.44 -2.28
C ASP A 23 -2.83 -27.02 -1.30
N GLY A 24 -3.14 -26.93 0.00
CA GLY A 24 -2.24 -26.43 1.04
C GLY A 24 -2.79 -25.25 1.85
N THR A 25 -2.12 -24.89 2.95
CA THR A 25 -2.46 -23.73 3.78
C THR A 25 -1.42 -22.65 3.56
N HIS A 26 -1.76 -21.63 2.77
CA HIS A 26 -0.89 -20.47 2.53
C HIS A 26 -1.44 -19.24 3.27
N PRO A 27 -0.61 -18.51 4.03
CA PRO A 27 -1.01 -17.21 4.57
C PRO A 27 -1.32 -16.24 3.43
N VAL A 28 -2.46 -15.54 3.54
CA VAL A 28 -2.96 -14.65 2.49
C VAL A 28 -2.69 -13.18 2.83
N ILE A 29 -2.18 -12.46 1.84
CA ILE A 29 -1.91 -11.02 1.90
C ILE A 29 -2.83 -10.31 0.91
N LEU A 30 -3.69 -9.42 1.41
CA LEU A 30 -4.44 -8.49 0.56
C LEU A 30 -3.63 -7.20 0.39
N PHE A 31 -3.18 -6.94 -0.84
CA PHE A 31 -2.46 -5.72 -1.20
C PHE A 31 -3.36 -4.65 -1.83
N LEU A 32 -3.23 -3.41 -1.36
CA LEU A 32 -3.93 -2.23 -1.88
C LEU A 32 -2.93 -1.24 -2.48
N HIS A 33 -3.04 -1.03 -3.79
CA HIS A 33 -2.13 -0.15 -4.54
C HIS A 33 -2.35 1.35 -4.26
N GLY A 34 -1.33 2.15 -4.56
CA GLY A 34 -1.38 3.62 -4.47
C GLY A 34 -2.29 4.29 -5.51
N THR A 35 -2.48 5.61 -5.36
CA THR A 35 -3.38 6.42 -6.20
C THR A 35 -3.06 6.35 -7.68
N CYS A 36 -4.05 5.99 -8.50
CA CYS A 36 -3.93 5.89 -9.96
C CYS A 36 -2.84 4.93 -10.46
N LEU A 37 -2.26 4.11 -9.58
CA LEU A 37 -1.30 3.07 -9.95
C LEU A 37 -2.03 1.77 -10.26
N GLN A 38 -1.47 0.97 -11.16
CA GLN A 38 -1.97 -0.37 -11.43
C GLN A 38 -1.36 -1.37 -10.45
N ASN A 39 -2.06 -2.46 -10.15
CA ASN A 39 -1.53 -3.55 -9.33
C ASN A 39 -0.28 -4.20 -9.98
N SER A 40 -0.22 -4.26 -11.31
CA SER A 40 0.93 -4.77 -12.08
C SER A 40 2.23 -4.01 -11.81
N TYR A 41 2.16 -2.75 -11.36
CA TYR A 41 3.34 -1.91 -11.10
C TYR A 41 4.17 -2.37 -9.90
N TYR A 42 3.67 -3.35 -9.15
CA TYR A 42 4.32 -3.94 -7.98
C TYR A 42 4.72 -5.41 -8.22
N ALA A 43 4.61 -5.92 -9.45
CA ALA A 43 4.83 -7.34 -9.75
C ALA A 43 6.18 -7.88 -9.22
N GLN A 44 7.27 -7.12 -9.32
CA GLN A 44 8.58 -7.56 -8.81
C GLN A 44 8.60 -7.69 -7.28
N LEU A 45 7.86 -6.82 -6.57
CA LEU A 45 7.68 -6.94 -5.13
C LEU A 45 6.80 -8.16 -4.79
N PHE A 46 5.73 -8.36 -5.56
CA PHE A 46 4.81 -9.49 -5.34
C PHE A 46 5.48 -10.84 -5.59
N GLU A 47 6.32 -10.94 -6.62
CA GLU A 47 7.10 -12.15 -6.90
C GLU A 47 8.05 -12.47 -5.75
N HIS A 48 8.72 -11.47 -5.20
CA HIS A 48 9.58 -11.64 -4.03
C HIS A 48 8.81 -12.10 -2.79
N ILE A 49 7.63 -11.55 -2.52
CA ILE A 49 6.79 -12.00 -1.39
C ILE A 49 6.28 -13.43 -1.63
N ALA A 50 5.77 -13.71 -2.84
CA ALA A 50 5.25 -15.02 -3.21
C ALA A 50 6.33 -16.11 -3.18
N SER A 51 7.59 -15.78 -3.46
CA SER A 51 8.70 -16.74 -3.36
C SER A 51 8.97 -17.25 -1.94
N HIS A 52 8.35 -16.65 -0.93
CA HIS A 52 8.41 -17.09 0.47
C HIS A 52 7.17 -17.90 0.92
N GLY A 53 6.30 -18.30 -0.02
CA GLY A 53 5.14 -19.16 0.26
C GLY A 53 3.85 -18.42 0.65
N TYR A 54 3.80 -17.10 0.44
CA TYR A 54 2.60 -16.30 0.66
C TYR A 54 1.72 -16.24 -0.58
N MET A 55 0.41 -16.33 -0.37
CA MET A 55 -0.57 -16.06 -1.42
C MET A 55 -0.92 -14.57 -1.43
N LEU A 56 -0.44 -13.85 -2.44
CA LEU A 56 -0.67 -12.41 -2.57
C LEU A 56 -1.87 -12.12 -3.48
N VAL A 57 -2.87 -11.46 -2.92
CA VAL A 57 -4.09 -11.02 -3.58
C VAL A 57 -4.03 -9.50 -3.74
N ALA A 58 -3.81 -9.02 -4.96
CA ALA A 58 -3.71 -7.58 -5.26
C ALA A 58 -4.82 -7.16 -6.25
N PRO A 59 -6.08 -6.98 -5.80
CA PRO A 59 -7.14 -6.55 -6.70
C PRO A 59 -6.84 -5.16 -7.27
N GLN A 60 -7.19 -4.93 -8.53
CA GLN A 60 -7.25 -3.58 -9.09
C GLN A 60 -8.52 -2.91 -8.55
N VAL A 61 -8.38 -1.94 -7.65
CA VAL A 61 -9.53 -1.43 -6.88
C VAL A 61 -10.08 -0.15 -7.52
N PHE A 62 -11.35 -0.21 -7.95
CA PHE A 62 -12.22 0.96 -8.21
C PHE A 62 -13.35 1.14 -7.16
N LEU A 63 -13.32 0.38 -6.05
CA LEU A 63 -14.31 0.14 -4.95
C LEU A 63 -15.10 -1.16 -5.12
N PHE A 64 -14.79 -2.22 -4.36
CA PHE A 64 -15.67 -3.41 -4.21
C PHE A 64 -15.60 -4.07 -2.82
N HIS A 65 -16.63 -4.86 -2.52
CA HIS A 65 -16.96 -5.56 -1.26
C HIS A 65 -16.34 -6.98 -1.25
N PHE A 66 -15.78 -7.43 -0.12
CA PHE A 66 -15.16 -8.76 0.03
C PHE A 66 -15.86 -9.58 1.13
N GLN A 67 -16.09 -10.88 0.88
CA GLN A 67 -16.43 -11.89 1.89
C GLN A 67 -15.46 -13.07 1.80
N SER A 68 -14.87 -13.48 2.92
CA SER A 68 -14.13 -14.74 3.09
C SER A 68 -13.88 -15.06 4.57
N TYR A 69 -13.85 -16.33 4.95
CA TYR A 69 -13.67 -16.84 6.33
C TYR A 69 -12.20 -17.13 6.70
N MET A 70 -11.25 -16.38 6.14
CA MET A 70 -9.81 -16.62 6.32
C MET A 70 -9.13 -15.47 7.08
N CYS A 71 -8.07 -15.76 7.85
CA CYS A 71 -7.25 -14.69 8.43
C CYS A 71 -6.46 -13.99 7.32
N MET A 72 -6.64 -12.68 7.20
CA MET A 72 -6.13 -11.90 6.08
C MET A 72 -5.19 -10.79 6.57
N ASN A 73 -4.02 -10.68 5.95
CA ASN A 73 -3.09 -9.59 6.24
C ASN A 73 -3.35 -8.41 5.31
N LEU A 74 -3.45 -7.20 5.86
CA LEU A 74 -3.65 -6.00 5.06
C LEU A 74 -2.32 -5.33 4.76
N PHE A 75 -2.03 -5.17 3.47
CA PHE A 75 -0.84 -4.50 2.98
C PHE A 75 -1.25 -3.37 2.03
N GLY A 76 -0.65 -2.19 2.12
CA GLY A 76 -0.98 -1.14 1.15
C GLY A 76 0.06 -0.04 1.04
N HIS A 77 0.18 0.54 -0.16
CA HIS A 77 1.11 1.62 -0.46
C HIS A 77 0.40 2.98 -0.61
N SER A 78 0.95 4.07 -0.04
CA SER A 78 0.45 5.44 -0.23
C SER A 78 -1.02 5.56 0.21
N ARG A 79 -1.93 5.98 -0.68
CA ARG A 79 -3.37 5.95 -0.44
C ARG A 79 -3.90 4.54 -0.15
N GLY A 80 -3.31 3.51 -0.76
CA GLY A 80 -3.62 2.11 -0.46
C GLY A 80 -3.25 1.74 0.99
N GLY A 81 -2.14 2.28 1.51
CA GLY A 81 -1.76 2.13 2.92
C GLY A 81 -2.77 2.81 3.85
N LYS A 82 -3.21 4.03 3.52
CA LYS A 82 -4.32 4.71 4.22
C LYS A 82 -5.60 3.86 4.22
N THR A 83 -5.97 3.30 3.06
CA THR A 83 -7.15 2.44 2.95
C THR A 83 -7.03 1.17 3.79
N ALA A 84 -5.83 0.55 3.84
CA ALA A 84 -5.57 -0.58 4.71
C ALA A 84 -5.80 -0.25 6.18
N PHE A 85 -5.29 0.90 6.66
CA PHE A 85 -5.57 1.41 8.01
C PHE A 85 -7.07 1.63 8.25
N ALA A 86 -7.78 2.24 7.29
CA ALA A 86 -9.19 2.50 7.43
C ALA A 86 -10.06 1.24 7.45
N LEU A 87 -9.69 0.22 6.67
CA LEU A 87 -10.33 -1.10 6.71
C LEU A 87 -10.11 -1.76 8.07
N ALA A 88 -8.86 -1.78 8.56
CA ALA A 88 -8.52 -2.34 9.87
C ALA A 88 -9.25 -1.64 11.03
N LEU A 89 -9.42 -0.32 10.94
CA LEU A 89 -10.14 0.50 11.93
C LEU A 89 -11.67 0.39 11.81
N GLY A 90 -12.21 -0.33 10.82
CA GLY A 90 -13.65 -0.37 10.54
C GLY A 90 -14.24 0.97 10.09
N LYS A 91 -13.40 1.88 9.58
CA LYS A 91 -13.79 3.23 9.12
C LYS A 91 -13.96 3.36 7.61
N ALA A 92 -13.64 2.32 6.85
CA ALA A 92 -13.89 2.29 5.41
C ALA A 92 -15.39 2.06 5.11
N LYS A 93 -15.86 2.55 3.95
CA LYS A 93 -17.24 2.30 3.47
C LYS A 93 -17.53 0.81 3.29
N THR A 94 -16.52 0.06 2.89
CA THR A 94 -16.56 -1.41 2.82
C THR A 94 -16.16 -1.97 4.17
N SER A 95 -17.00 -2.81 4.76
CA SER A 95 -16.72 -3.44 6.04
C SER A 95 -16.20 -4.86 5.83
N LEU A 96 -15.19 -5.25 6.62
CA LEU A 96 -14.65 -6.62 6.64
C LEU A 96 -15.18 -7.38 7.87
N GLN A 97 -16.45 -7.18 8.25
CA GLN A 97 -17.07 -7.70 9.48
C GLN A 97 -16.90 -9.22 9.71
N GLU A 98 -16.63 -9.98 8.66
CA GLU A 98 -16.47 -11.44 8.70
C GLU A 98 -15.01 -11.91 8.51
N VAL A 99 -14.06 -10.99 8.31
CA VAL A 99 -12.65 -11.30 8.05
C VAL A 99 -11.80 -10.96 9.28
N ASN A 100 -11.06 -11.93 9.80
CA ASN A 100 -10.11 -11.67 10.89
C ASN A 100 -8.81 -11.11 10.31
N ILE A 101 -8.44 -9.88 10.68
CA ILE A 101 -7.16 -9.31 10.26
C ILE A 101 -6.10 -9.75 11.27
N SER A 102 -5.02 -10.38 10.81
CA SER A 102 -3.95 -10.89 11.69
C SER A 102 -2.82 -9.88 11.91
N ALA A 103 -2.50 -9.07 10.89
CA ALA A 103 -1.50 -8.00 10.96
C ALA A 103 -1.80 -6.91 9.92
N LEU A 104 -1.28 -5.70 10.18
CA LEU A 104 -1.41 -4.54 9.29
C LEU A 104 -0.03 -3.99 8.92
N LEU A 105 0.23 -3.85 7.62
CA LEU A 105 1.45 -3.26 7.07
C LEU A 105 1.10 -2.08 6.14
N GLY A 106 1.59 -0.89 6.47
CA GLY A 106 1.48 0.29 5.59
C GLY A 106 2.82 0.68 5.00
N VAL A 107 2.97 0.64 3.67
CA VAL A 107 4.12 1.26 2.99
C VAL A 107 3.79 2.70 2.64
N ASP A 108 4.57 3.57 3.23
CA ASP A 108 4.55 5.01 3.07
C ASP A 108 3.12 5.58 2.99
N PRO A 109 2.27 5.31 4.00
CA PRO A 109 0.88 5.70 3.95
C PRO A 109 0.74 7.22 3.92
N VAL A 110 -0.14 7.73 3.06
CA VAL A 110 -0.36 9.16 2.84
C VAL A 110 -1.83 9.52 2.99
N ALA A 111 -2.12 10.55 3.78
CA ALA A 111 -3.50 11.01 4.02
C ALA A 111 -4.08 11.95 2.95
N GLY A 112 -3.28 12.36 1.96
CA GLY A 112 -3.64 13.25 0.86
C GLY A 112 -3.05 14.65 1.06
N LEU A 113 -3.67 15.67 0.45
CA LEU A 113 -3.25 17.08 0.54
C LEU A 113 -3.71 17.78 1.83
N GLY A 114 -4.34 17.05 2.75
CA GLY A 114 -4.84 17.54 4.03
C GLY A 114 -5.40 16.40 4.88
N LYS A 115 -5.49 16.57 6.20
CA LYS A 115 -6.05 15.55 7.12
C LYS A 115 -7.51 15.21 6.80
N GLU A 116 -8.20 16.10 6.09
CA GLU A 116 -9.63 16.02 5.75
C GLU A 116 -9.90 15.93 4.24
N CYS A 117 -8.86 16.01 3.40
CA CYS A 117 -9.05 16.15 1.95
C CYS A 117 -9.44 14.85 1.24
N SER A 118 -9.39 13.69 1.92
CA SER A 118 -9.82 12.43 1.31
C SER A 118 -10.43 11.47 2.34
N GLU A 119 -11.60 10.95 2.00
CA GLU A 119 -12.18 9.79 2.70
C GLU A 119 -11.35 8.52 2.39
N PRO A 120 -11.21 7.58 3.33
CA PRO A 120 -11.68 7.64 4.72
C PRO A 120 -10.83 8.57 5.61
N ILE A 121 -11.46 9.47 6.36
CA ILE A 121 -10.76 10.38 7.27
C ILE A 121 -10.30 9.62 8.53
N ILE A 122 -9.04 9.20 8.57
CA ILE A 122 -8.48 8.43 9.69
C ILE A 122 -7.49 9.22 10.56
N LEU A 123 -6.85 10.27 10.03
CA LEU A 123 -5.85 11.04 10.79
C LEU A 123 -6.43 12.12 11.71
N ARG A 124 -7.72 12.43 11.64
CA ARG A 124 -8.33 13.51 12.44
C ARG A 124 -8.37 13.18 13.94
N ASP A 125 -8.87 12.00 14.29
CA ASP A 125 -9.30 11.71 15.65
C ASP A 125 -8.44 10.62 16.31
N GLY A 126 -8.05 10.85 17.56
CA GLY A 126 -7.54 9.84 18.48
C GLY A 126 -6.27 9.10 18.04
N THR A 127 -6.03 7.96 18.71
CA THR A 127 -5.04 6.96 18.33
C THR A 127 -5.71 5.86 17.52
N PHE A 128 -4.92 5.11 16.75
CA PHE A 128 -5.38 3.90 16.08
C PHE A 128 -5.45 2.78 17.10
N ASP A 129 -6.66 2.46 17.53
CA ASP A 129 -6.93 1.40 18.49
C ASP A 129 -7.12 0.08 17.74
N LEU A 130 -5.99 -0.55 17.42
CA LEU A 130 -5.93 -1.83 16.74
C LEU A 130 -5.31 -2.86 17.70
N SER A 131 -5.95 -4.02 17.85
CA SER A 131 -5.46 -5.14 18.67
C SER A 131 -4.43 -6.02 17.94
N ILE A 132 -4.08 -5.65 16.70
CA ILE A 132 -3.21 -6.41 15.80
C ILE A 132 -1.84 -5.72 15.69
N PRO A 133 -0.77 -6.47 15.37
CA PRO A 133 0.52 -5.88 15.04
C PRO A 133 0.44 -4.91 13.87
N VAL A 134 1.03 -3.72 14.04
CA VAL A 134 1.08 -2.67 13.02
C VAL A 134 2.52 -2.36 12.64
N THR A 135 2.90 -2.61 11.40
CA THR A 135 4.20 -2.18 10.86
C THR A 135 3.99 -1.08 9.83
N ILE A 136 4.84 -0.06 9.89
CA ILE A 136 4.85 1.03 8.92
C ILE A 136 6.25 1.10 8.31
N ILE A 137 6.31 1.10 6.99
CA ILE A 137 7.55 1.28 6.23
C ILE A 137 7.49 2.64 5.56
N GLY A 138 8.25 3.63 6.02
CA GLY A 138 8.28 4.97 5.47
C GLY A 138 9.38 5.19 4.43
N THR A 139 9.24 6.25 3.64
CA THR A 139 10.29 6.78 2.77
C THR A 139 10.89 8.06 3.35
N GLY A 140 12.20 8.27 3.21
CA GLY A 140 12.87 9.46 3.74
C GLY A 140 12.77 10.69 2.85
N LEU A 141 12.44 10.51 1.56
CA LEU A 141 12.29 11.61 0.60
C LEU A 141 10.83 11.96 0.29
N GLY A 142 9.85 11.25 0.88
CA GLY A 142 8.43 11.44 0.57
C GLY A 142 7.86 12.81 0.96
N ASP A 143 8.41 13.43 2.01
CA ASP A 143 8.04 14.77 2.49
C ASP A 143 8.82 15.90 1.80
N HIS A 144 9.80 15.56 0.96
CA HIS A 144 10.54 16.53 0.17
C HIS A 144 9.84 16.81 -1.17
N PRO A 145 9.53 18.09 -1.47
CA PRO A 145 9.05 18.45 -2.79
C PRO A 145 10.15 18.24 -3.83
N LYS A 146 9.78 17.81 -5.04
CA LYS A 146 10.74 17.61 -6.14
C LYS A 146 11.51 18.88 -6.50
N TYR A 147 10.83 20.03 -6.49
CA TYR A 147 11.42 21.33 -6.76
C TYR A 147 11.35 22.22 -5.51
N PRO A 148 12.25 22.04 -4.53
CA PRO A 148 12.20 22.74 -3.24
C PRO A 148 12.43 24.25 -3.37
N HIS A 149 13.01 24.70 -4.48
CA HIS A 149 13.24 26.12 -4.77
C HIS A 149 12.03 26.82 -5.38
N VAL A 150 10.99 26.08 -5.79
CA VAL A 150 9.77 26.65 -6.35
C VAL A 150 8.78 26.90 -5.21
N PRO A 151 8.33 28.15 -4.98
CA PRO A 151 7.38 28.45 -3.93
C PRO A 151 6.09 27.65 -4.07
N PHE A 152 5.59 27.11 -2.96
CA PHE A 152 4.35 26.32 -2.88
C PHE A 152 4.34 25.00 -3.66
N TRP A 153 5.52 24.49 -4.08
CA TRP A 153 5.59 23.20 -4.74
C TRP A 153 5.27 22.06 -3.76
N PRO A 154 4.30 21.17 -4.06
CA PRO A 154 3.87 20.16 -3.11
C PRO A 154 4.83 18.97 -3.04
N ALA A 155 4.95 18.38 -1.85
CA ALA A 155 5.47 17.02 -1.67
C ALA A 155 4.32 16.01 -1.80
N CYS A 156 4.62 14.78 -2.24
CA CYS A 156 3.59 13.74 -2.34
C CYS A 156 3.16 13.21 -0.96
N ALA A 157 4.06 13.18 0.03
CA ALA A 157 3.80 12.72 1.40
C ALA A 157 4.20 13.79 2.42
N PRO A 158 3.51 14.95 2.45
CA PRO A 158 3.90 16.08 3.28
C PRO A 158 3.88 15.74 4.78
N ASP A 159 4.69 16.47 5.54
CA ASP A 159 4.75 16.35 6.99
C ASP A 159 3.36 16.50 7.63
N SER A 160 3.15 15.77 8.74
CA SER A 160 1.86 15.58 9.43
C SER A 160 0.80 14.75 8.69
N LEU A 161 1.04 14.32 7.45
CA LEU A 161 0.13 13.50 6.65
C LEU A 161 0.75 12.18 6.15
N ASN A 162 1.99 11.90 6.55
CA ASN A 162 2.81 10.80 6.07
C ASN A 162 3.01 9.70 7.13
N HIS A 163 3.85 8.73 6.80
CA HIS A 163 4.17 7.56 7.63
C HIS A 163 4.51 7.89 9.11
N LYS A 164 5.09 9.07 9.39
CA LYS A 164 5.42 9.51 10.77
C LYS A 164 4.16 9.70 11.60
N GLU A 165 3.12 10.31 11.01
CA GLU A 165 1.83 10.53 11.67
C GLU A 165 1.06 9.22 11.85
N PHE A 166 1.11 8.32 10.87
CA PHE A 166 0.51 7.00 11.02
C PHE A 166 1.15 6.21 12.17
N PHE A 167 2.48 6.30 12.31
CA PHE A 167 3.20 5.62 13.37
C PHE A 167 2.95 6.25 14.74
N SER A 168 2.91 7.58 14.84
CA SER A 168 2.63 8.29 16.08
C SER A 168 1.26 7.90 16.64
N LYS A 169 0.25 7.77 15.77
CA LYS A 169 -1.11 7.38 16.14
C LYS A 169 -1.28 5.88 16.45
N SER A 170 -0.42 5.02 15.94
CA SER A 170 -0.50 3.57 16.19
C SER A 170 -0.15 3.22 17.64
N LYS A 171 -0.81 2.21 18.22
CA LYS A 171 -0.48 1.64 19.54
C LYS A 171 0.40 0.38 19.40
N PRO A 172 1.18 0.02 20.43
CA PRO A 172 1.90 -1.26 20.45
C PRO A 172 0.97 -2.48 20.35
N PRO A 173 1.42 -3.61 19.76
CA PRO A 173 2.74 -3.82 19.16
C PRO A 173 2.87 -3.11 17.80
N LYS A 174 3.91 -2.27 17.65
CA LYS A 174 4.13 -1.49 16.43
C LYS A 174 5.61 -1.39 16.03
N GLY A 175 5.87 -1.37 14.73
CA GLY A 175 7.20 -1.19 14.13
C GLY A 175 7.23 -0.04 13.13
N HIS A 176 8.38 0.64 13.03
CA HIS A 176 8.61 1.69 12.04
C HIS A 176 9.99 1.55 11.42
N PHE A 177 10.03 1.26 10.11
CA PHE A 177 11.25 1.16 9.32
C PHE A 177 11.26 2.28 8.28
N VAL A 178 12.40 2.92 8.05
CA VAL A 178 12.50 4.05 7.11
C VAL A 178 13.63 3.81 6.10
N PHE A 179 13.29 3.85 4.83
CA PHE A 179 14.25 3.87 3.72
C PHE A 179 14.62 5.32 3.42
N THR A 180 15.67 5.83 4.08
CA THR A 180 15.98 7.28 4.11
C THR A 180 16.30 7.87 2.74
N GLU A 181 16.95 7.09 1.88
CA GLU A 181 17.41 7.55 0.56
C GLU A 181 16.39 7.32 -0.56
N TYR A 182 15.16 6.94 -0.22
CA TYR A 182 14.13 6.58 -1.20
C TYR A 182 12.94 7.53 -1.10
N GLY A 183 12.25 7.72 -2.23
CA GLY A 183 10.99 8.45 -2.33
C GLY A 183 9.79 7.52 -2.50
N LEU A 184 8.59 8.12 -2.53
CA LEU A 184 7.30 7.40 -2.55
C LEU A 184 7.20 6.33 -3.65
N LEU A 185 7.84 6.52 -4.80
CA LEU A 185 7.77 5.59 -5.93
C LEU A 185 8.93 4.56 -5.96
N GLY A 186 9.73 4.51 -4.90
CA GLY A 186 10.96 3.72 -4.81
C GLY A 186 10.76 2.21 -4.74
N MET A 187 9.55 1.72 -4.46
CA MET A 187 9.23 0.28 -4.44
C MET A 187 8.56 -0.24 -5.71
N LEU A 188 8.24 0.64 -6.68
CA LEU A 188 7.63 0.21 -7.94
C LEU A 188 8.63 -0.55 -8.82
N ASN A 189 8.13 -1.24 -9.85
CA ASN A 189 8.96 -1.93 -10.83
C ASN A 189 9.91 -0.94 -11.56
N ASP A 190 11.03 -1.47 -12.05
CA ASP A 190 12.07 -0.68 -12.73
C ASP A 190 11.67 -0.22 -14.14
N ASP A 191 10.81 -0.97 -14.82
CA ASP A 191 10.43 -0.80 -16.22
C ASP A 191 9.31 0.21 -16.46
N LEU A 192 8.80 0.86 -15.41
CA LEU A 192 7.66 1.78 -15.49
C LEU A 192 8.03 3.21 -15.93
N THR A 193 9.22 3.38 -16.51
CA THR A 193 9.72 4.70 -16.90
C THR A 193 8.92 5.34 -18.02
N SER A 194 8.18 4.57 -18.83
CA SER A 194 7.29 5.05 -19.89
C SER A 194 5.83 5.25 -19.44
N GLU A 195 5.47 4.84 -18.22
CA GLU A 195 4.09 4.89 -17.75
C GLU A 195 3.70 6.32 -17.38
N PHE A 196 2.74 6.89 -18.12
CA PHE A 196 2.33 8.28 -17.98
C PHE A 196 2.00 8.67 -16.53
N VAL A 197 1.28 7.83 -15.80
CA VAL A 197 0.90 8.13 -14.41
C VAL A 197 2.12 8.13 -13.48
N VAL A 198 3.07 7.22 -13.70
CA VAL A 198 4.30 7.15 -12.88
C VAL A 198 5.17 8.37 -13.16
N GLN A 199 5.33 8.75 -14.43
CA GLN A 199 6.01 9.98 -14.82
C GLN A 199 5.32 11.21 -14.21
N PHE A 200 3.99 11.28 -14.30
CA PHE A 200 3.21 12.39 -13.74
C PHE A 200 3.49 12.60 -12.24
N PHE A 201 3.38 11.55 -11.41
CA PHE A 201 3.68 11.69 -9.98
C PHE A 201 5.16 11.93 -9.69
N ASN A 202 6.04 11.33 -10.50
CA ASN A 202 7.47 11.58 -10.40
C ASN A 202 7.77 13.06 -10.65
N ASP A 203 7.23 13.67 -11.71
CA ASP A 203 7.47 15.06 -12.09
C ASP A 203 6.71 16.07 -11.23
N LEU A 204 5.53 15.70 -10.74
CA LEU A 204 4.72 16.61 -9.95
C LEU A 204 5.20 16.77 -8.52
N CYS A 205 5.49 15.70 -7.78
CA CYS A 205 5.68 15.83 -6.32
C CYS A 205 6.65 14.86 -5.66
N THR A 206 7.27 13.94 -6.40
CA THR A 206 8.13 12.90 -5.81
C THR A 206 9.59 13.32 -5.88
N ALA A 207 10.22 13.60 -4.73
CA ALA A 207 11.67 13.54 -4.65
C ALA A 207 12.13 12.08 -4.71
N ASN A 208 13.14 11.78 -5.52
CA ASN A 208 13.66 10.43 -5.72
C ASN A 208 15.16 10.39 -5.40
N GLY A 209 15.59 9.27 -4.81
CA GLY A 209 17.01 8.93 -4.73
C GLY A 209 17.56 8.58 -6.11
N SER A 210 18.88 8.70 -6.28
CA SER A 210 19.58 8.37 -7.52
C SER A 210 19.91 6.88 -7.67
N GLY A 211 19.61 6.06 -6.66
CA GLY A 211 19.95 4.64 -6.59
C GLY A 211 18.95 3.70 -7.26
N SER A 212 19.35 2.42 -7.36
CA SER A 212 18.45 1.34 -7.77
C SER A 212 17.29 1.17 -6.78
N LYS A 213 16.10 0.82 -7.28
CA LYS A 213 14.91 0.51 -6.47
C LYS A 213 14.94 -0.90 -5.85
N ALA A 214 15.80 -1.78 -6.34
CA ALA A 214 15.86 -3.18 -5.92
C ALA A 214 16.11 -3.38 -4.41
N PRO A 215 17.00 -2.62 -3.73
CA PRO A 215 17.20 -2.76 -2.30
C PRO A 215 15.96 -2.36 -1.49
N MET A 216 15.22 -1.33 -1.93
CA MET A 216 13.96 -0.96 -1.28
C MET A 216 12.91 -2.06 -1.46
N ARG A 217 12.73 -2.61 -2.67
CA ARG A 217 11.80 -3.74 -2.88
C ARG A 217 12.15 -4.95 -2.03
N SER A 218 13.44 -5.31 -1.98
CA SER A 218 13.91 -6.44 -1.19
C SER A 218 13.71 -6.21 0.32
N GLY A 219 14.00 -5.00 0.81
CA GLY A 219 13.79 -4.65 2.21
C GLY A 219 12.31 -4.60 2.60
N VAL A 220 11.45 -4.02 1.74
CA VAL A 220 9.99 -4.03 1.94
C VAL A 220 9.48 -5.47 1.98
N GLY A 221 9.91 -6.31 1.04
CA GLY A 221 9.58 -7.73 1.00
C GLY A 221 10.02 -8.48 2.26
N GLY A 222 11.28 -8.33 2.67
CA GLY A 222 11.82 -8.97 3.85
C GLY A 222 11.13 -8.56 5.15
N ILE A 223 10.82 -7.26 5.33
CA ILE A 223 10.04 -6.78 6.49
C ILE A 223 8.61 -7.34 6.45
N THR A 224 8.01 -7.46 5.26
CA THR A 224 6.68 -8.06 5.10
C THR A 224 6.69 -9.52 5.55
N VAL A 225 7.67 -10.31 5.10
CA VAL A 225 7.83 -11.72 5.50
C VAL A 225 8.04 -11.81 7.02
N ALA A 226 8.98 -11.03 7.57
CA ALA A 226 9.29 -11.06 9.00
C ALA A 226 8.13 -10.63 9.92
N LEU A 227 7.18 -9.83 9.44
CA LEU A 227 5.96 -9.48 10.20
C LEU A 227 4.97 -10.65 10.29
N LEU A 228 5.01 -11.53 9.30
CA LEU A 228 4.00 -12.56 9.07
C LEU A 228 4.45 -13.97 9.50
N GLU A 229 5.73 -14.13 9.84
CA GLU A 229 6.27 -15.30 10.55
C GLU A 229 5.99 -15.25 12.06
#